data_AF-A0A927YWX8-F1
#
_entry.id   AF-A0A927YWX8-F1
#
_cell.length_a   1.000
_cell.length_b   1.000
_cell.length_c   1.000
_cell.angle_alpha   90.00
_cell.angle_beta   90.00
_cell.angle_gamma   90.00
#
_symmetry.space_group_name_H-M   'P 1'
#
loop_
_entity.id
_entity.type
_entity.pdbx_description
1 polymer ?
#
loop_
_entity_poly.entity_id
_entity_poly.type
_entity_poly.pdbx_seq_one_letter_code
_entity_poly.pdbx_strand_id
1 'polypeptide(L)'
;RSSLSNSISNARSRIGNAFSRVKSGRKKQLPLRYNLQFFASDSSGLTNKTTRREAFRQAKEAAGIPKSAQYNTHKFVYDGSTENRIVYEFNVDGDKKYIIEHPFDKMGRGNHFHIADATKGSPFDKGRYNQFDGHFPDDFDGFN
;
A
#
# COMPACT_ATOMS: atom_id res chain seq x y z
N ARG A 1 -16.45 -72.59 5.56
CA ARG A 1 -16.12 -71.15 5.51
C ARG A 1 -17.48 -70.44 5.56
N SER A 2 -17.92 -69.73 6.59
CA SER A 2 -17.25 -68.72 7.42
C SER A 2 -18.02 -68.42 8.73
N SER A 3 -17.27 -68.39 9.85
CA SER A 3 -17.34 -67.54 11.08
C SER A 3 -18.65 -66.85 11.51
N LEU A 4 -19.21 -67.11 12.71
CA LEU A 4 -18.87 -66.57 14.06
C LEU A 4 -19.08 -65.03 14.14
N SER A 5 -20.17 -64.48 14.70
CA SER A 5 -20.67 -64.40 16.11
C SER A 5 -20.20 -63.16 16.89
N ASN A 6 -21.18 -62.33 17.30
CA ASN A 6 -21.29 -61.52 18.54
C ASN A 6 -20.27 -60.41 18.82
N SER A 7 -20.49 -59.37 19.62
CA SER A 7 -21.63 -58.62 20.20
C SER A 7 -20.95 -57.62 21.13
N ILE A 8 -21.21 -56.31 21.06
CA ILE A 8 -20.90 -55.39 22.18
C ILE A 8 -22.03 -54.38 22.34
N SER A 9 -22.57 -54.35 23.55
CA SER A 9 -23.63 -53.48 24.03
C SER A 9 -23.14 -52.60 25.19
N ASN A 10 -23.78 -51.42 25.27
CA ASN A 10 -24.06 -50.57 26.44
C ASN A 10 -23.08 -49.46 26.92
N ALA A 11 -23.57 -48.23 26.69
CA ALA A 11 -23.92 -47.19 27.68
C ALA A 11 -22.82 -46.42 28.44
N ARG A 12 -22.79 -45.09 28.25
CA ARG A 12 -23.19 -44.10 29.29
C ARG A 12 -23.17 -42.64 28.82
N SER A 13 -24.33 -42.02 29.07
CA SER A 13 -24.73 -40.62 29.20
C SER A 13 -23.72 -39.55 29.68
N ARG A 14 -23.85 -38.38 29.02
CA ARG A 14 -23.77 -36.98 29.52
C ARG A 14 -22.44 -36.47 30.12
N ILE A 15 -21.92 -35.39 29.52
CA ILE A 15 -21.78 -34.05 30.12
C ILE A 15 -21.46 -33.08 28.97
N GLY A 16 -22.32 -32.09 28.76
CA GLY A 16 -21.97 -30.93 27.97
C GLY A 16 -21.05 -30.01 28.76
N ASN A 17 -20.08 -29.43 28.10
CA ASN A 17 -19.71 -28.04 28.40
C ASN A 17 -19.09 -27.42 27.16
N ALA A 18 -19.82 -26.44 26.60
CA ALA A 18 -19.35 -25.54 25.59
C ALA A 18 -18.21 -24.70 26.18
N PHE A 19 -17.04 -24.73 25.53
CA PHE A 19 -16.06 -23.66 25.67
C PHE A 19 -15.54 -23.27 24.29
N SER A 20 -16.17 -22.21 23.77
CA SER A 20 -15.61 -21.32 22.77
C SER A 20 -14.23 -20.85 23.22
N ARG A 21 -13.15 -21.29 22.56
CA ARG A 21 -11.83 -20.70 22.74
C ARG A 21 -11.57 -19.69 21.63
N VAL A 22 -11.79 -18.44 22.01
CA VAL A 22 -11.45 -17.19 21.33
C VAL A 22 -10.02 -17.22 20.77
N LYS A 23 -9.87 -16.84 19.49
CA LYS A 23 -8.60 -16.36 18.95
C LYS A 23 -8.29 -15.02 19.63
N SER A 24 -7.46 -15.02 20.68
CA SER A 24 -7.02 -13.78 21.32
C SER A 24 -5.50 -13.60 21.20
N GLY A 25 -5.12 -12.62 20.39
CA GLY A 25 -4.11 -11.63 20.73
C GLY A 25 -2.65 -12.09 20.81
N ARG A 26 -1.96 -12.10 19.66
CA ARG A 26 -0.54 -11.75 19.66
C ARG A 26 -0.43 -10.24 19.53
N LYS A 27 -0.53 -9.52 20.66
CA LYS A 27 -0.11 -8.12 20.73
C LYS A 27 1.39 -8.11 20.43
N LYS A 28 1.77 -7.83 19.18
CA LYS A 28 3.14 -7.40 18.89
C LYS A 28 3.26 -5.99 19.42
N GLN A 29 3.73 -5.90 20.66
CA GLN A 29 4.22 -4.68 21.27
C GLN A 29 5.27 -4.08 20.34
N LEU A 30 4.99 -2.89 19.82
CA LEU A 30 5.97 -2.08 19.10
C LEU A 30 7.09 -1.72 20.08
N PRO A 31 8.38 -1.87 19.73
CA PRO A 31 9.43 -1.30 20.55
C PRO A 31 9.39 0.22 20.41
N LEU A 32 8.79 0.88 21.41
CA LEU A 32 9.06 2.26 21.76
C LEU A 32 10.51 2.34 22.24
N ARG A 33 11.47 2.74 21.40
CA ARG A 33 12.69 3.53 21.74
C ARG A 33 13.34 4.05 20.46
N TYR A 34 12.93 5.24 20.00
CA TYR A 34 13.81 6.07 19.18
C TYR A 34 14.79 6.75 20.13
N ASN A 35 16.04 6.28 20.14
CA ASN A 35 17.16 6.97 20.79
C ASN A 35 17.46 8.23 19.97
N LEU A 36 16.99 9.37 20.46
CA LEU A 36 17.42 10.69 20.00
C LEU A 36 18.77 10.99 20.67
N GLN A 37 19.87 10.63 20.01
CA GLN A 37 21.19 11.16 20.36
C GLN A 37 21.39 12.45 19.56
N PHE A 38 21.20 13.55 20.27
CA PHE A 38 21.62 14.90 19.90
C PHE A 38 23.14 14.92 19.76
N PHE A 39 23.67 15.18 18.56
CA PHE A 39 25.03 15.70 18.39
C PHE A 39 25.12 16.66 17.20
N ALA A 40 25.56 17.86 17.54
CA ALA A 40 26.28 18.88 16.76
C ALA A 40 25.68 19.37 15.43
N SER A 41 25.28 20.64 15.49
CA SER A 41 25.14 21.59 14.40
C SER A 41 26.34 21.58 13.44
N ASP A 42 26.07 21.30 12.16
CA ASP A 42 26.83 21.88 11.07
C ASP A 42 25.85 22.47 10.04
N SER A 43 26.10 23.73 9.71
CA SER A 43 25.19 24.61 8.99
C SER A 43 25.41 24.45 7.48
N SER A 44 24.64 23.56 6.85
CA SER A 44 24.34 23.66 5.43
C SER A 44 22.83 23.51 5.26
N GLY A 45 22.20 24.43 4.53
CA GLY A 45 20.74 24.53 4.36
C GLY A 45 20.13 23.38 3.57
N LEU A 46 20.21 22.16 4.10
CA LEU A 46 19.48 20.97 3.65
C LEU A 46 18.17 20.94 4.43
N THR A 47 17.13 21.54 3.87
CA THR A 47 15.77 21.18 4.28
C THR A 47 15.65 19.66 4.10
N ASN A 48 15.24 18.92 5.13
CA ASN A 48 14.96 17.48 5.06
C ASN A 48 13.74 17.24 4.16
N LYS A 49 13.87 17.52 2.86
CA LYS A 49 12.81 17.39 1.88
C LYS A 49 12.67 15.91 1.52
N THR A 50 11.42 15.45 1.43
CA THR A 50 11.11 14.05 1.15
C THR A 50 11.79 13.63 -0.14
N THR A 51 12.47 12.49 -0.15
CA THR A 51 13.09 11.97 -1.38
C THR A 51 12.03 11.37 -2.29
N ARG A 52 12.23 11.40 -3.62
CA ARG A 52 11.35 10.71 -4.58
C ARG A 52 11.06 9.26 -4.18
N ARG A 53 12.07 8.53 -3.72
CA ARG A 53 11.94 7.12 -3.32
C ARG A 53 11.05 6.94 -2.10
N GLU A 54 11.15 7.86 -1.14
CA GLU A 54 10.31 7.84 0.05
C GLU A 54 8.86 8.15 -0.29
N ALA A 55 8.61 9.21 -1.05
CA ALA A 55 7.28 9.56 -1.53
C ALA A 55 6.64 8.43 -2.34
N PHE A 56 7.40 7.78 -3.23
CA PHE A 56 6.91 6.62 -3.97
C PHE A 56 6.56 5.42 -3.06
N ARG A 57 7.33 5.21 -1.99
CA ARG A 57 7.04 4.16 -1.00
C ARG A 57 5.78 4.47 -0.20
N GLN A 58 5.55 5.73 0.15
CA GLN A 58 4.33 6.19 0.82
C GLN A 58 3.11 6.02 -0.10
N ALA A 59 3.22 6.42 -1.37
CA ALA A 59 2.17 6.22 -2.36
C ALA A 59 1.82 4.73 -2.54
N LYS A 60 2.82 3.84 -2.61
CA LYS A 60 2.58 2.38 -2.64
C LYS A 60 1.81 1.90 -1.41
N GLU A 61 2.25 2.31 -0.23
CA GLU A 61 1.63 1.93 1.04
C GLU A 61 0.16 2.38 1.12
N ALA A 62 -0.13 3.63 0.75
CA ALA A 62 -1.48 4.17 0.70
C ALA A 62 -2.37 3.49 -0.37
N ALA A 63 -1.79 3.05 -1.48
CA ALA A 63 -2.50 2.30 -2.52
C ALA A 63 -2.78 0.84 -2.12
N GLY A 64 -2.20 0.34 -1.02
CA GLY A 64 -2.20 -1.07 -0.66
C GLY A 64 -1.26 -1.93 -1.52
N ILE A 65 -0.28 -1.31 -2.18
CA ILE A 65 0.75 -1.99 -2.96
C ILE A 65 1.92 -2.36 -2.02
N PRO A 66 2.36 -3.62 -1.98
CA PRO A 66 3.53 -4.00 -1.19
C PRO A 66 4.77 -3.17 -1.55
N LYS A 67 5.56 -2.76 -0.55
CA LYS A 67 6.77 -1.94 -0.77
C LYS A 67 7.82 -2.66 -1.63
N SER A 68 7.80 -3.99 -1.65
CA SER A 68 8.64 -4.84 -2.51
C SER A 68 8.08 -5.04 -3.92
N ALA A 69 6.80 -4.75 -4.16
CA ALA A 69 6.18 -4.93 -5.46
C ALA A 69 6.86 -4.07 -6.51
N GLN A 70 7.11 -4.69 -7.66
CA GLN A 70 7.61 -4.04 -8.86
C GLN A 70 6.42 -3.66 -9.74
N TYR A 71 6.58 -2.59 -10.51
CA TYR A 71 5.58 -2.22 -11.51
C TYR A 71 5.62 -3.23 -12.66
N ASN A 72 4.45 -3.53 -13.20
CA ASN A 72 4.29 -4.34 -14.41
C ASN A 72 4.79 -3.57 -15.64
N THR A 73 4.42 -2.29 -15.71
CA THR A 73 4.86 -1.38 -16.76
C THR A 73 4.84 0.05 -16.25
N HIS A 74 5.59 0.93 -16.92
CA HIS A 74 5.50 2.36 -16.71
C HIS A 74 5.62 3.11 -18.03
N LYS A 75 4.97 4.27 -18.13
CA LYS A 75 4.98 5.08 -19.36
C LYS A 75 4.81 6.55 -19.04
N PHE A 76 5.53 7.40 -19.76
CA PHE A 76 5.26 8.83 -19.81
C PHE A 76 4.08 9.12 -20.74
N VAL A 77 3.08 9.85 -20.24
CA VAL A 77 1.88 10.26 -20.97
C VAL A 77 1.96 11.77 -21.15
N TYR A 78 2.07 12.19 -22.42
CA TYR A 78 1.92 13.59 -22.79
C TYR A 78 0.44 13.91 -22.98
N ASP A 79 -0.15 14.55 -21.99
CA ASP A 79 -1.54 14.98 -22.00
C ASP A 79 -1.57 16.51 -22.19
N GLY A 80 -1.49 16.94 -23.45
CA GLY A 80 -1.38 18.35 -23.83
C GLY A 80 -2.52 19.25 -23.36
N SER A 81 -3.59 18.69 -22.77
CA SER A 81 -4.71 19.43 -22.20
C SER A 81 -4.72 19.41 -20.66
N THR A 82 -4.52 18.25 -20.02
CA THR A 82 -4.58 18.12 -18.56
C THR A 82 -3.21 18.28 -17.91
N GLU A 83 -2.49 17.21 -17.61
CA GLU A 83 -1.17 17.21 -16.98
C GLU A 83 -0.33 16.07 -17.55
N ASN A 84 0.92 16.38 -17.87
CA ASN A 84 1.89 15.35 -18.25
C ASN A 84 2.23 14.51 -17.04
N ARG A 85 2.25 13.20 -17.21
CA ARG A 85 2.37 12.25 -16.09
C ARG A 85 3.24 11.06 -16.43
N ILE A 86 3.91 10.49 -15.44
CA ILE A 86 4.48 9.14 -15.53
C ILE A 86 3.55 8.20 -14.78
N VAL A 87 3.06 7.19 -15.46
CA VAL A 87 2.14 6.21 -14.88
C VAL A 87 2.93 4.93 -14.58
N TYR A 88 2.81 4.43 -13.36
CA TYR A 88 3.33 3.14 -12.92
C TYR A 88 2.16 2.20 -12.66
N GLU A 89 2.04 1.12 -13.43
CA GLU A 89 1.01 0.09 -13.24
C GLU A 89 1.52 -1.03 -12.35
N PHE A 90 0.70 -1.45 -11.41
CA PHE A 90 0.90 -2.62 -10.56
C PHE A 90 -0.30 -3.54 -10.67
N ASN A 91 -0.05 -4.84 -10.67
CA ASN A 91 -1.06 -5.86 -10.44
C ASN A 91 -0.91 -6.39 -9.01
N VAL A 92 -1.90 -6.14 -8.16
CA VAL A 92 -1.94 -6.60 -6.77
C VAL A 92 -3.18 -7.46 -6.60
N ASP A 93 -2.99 -8.75 -6.37
CA ASP A 93 -4.08 -9.73 -6.16
C ASP A 93 -5.13 -9.78 -7.28
N GLY A 94 -4.75 -9.46 -8.52
CA GLY A 94 -5.62 -9.43 -9.69
C GLY A 94 -6.21 -8.04 -9.99
N ASP A 95 -6.06 -7.08 -9.07
CA ASP A 95 -6.52 -5.71 -9.24
C ASP A 95 -5.40 -4.80 -9.77
N LYS A 96 -5.76 -3.98 -10.76
CA LYS A 96 -4.86 -2.95 -11.27
C LYS A 96 -4.85 -1.73 -10.37
N LYS A 97 -3.64 -1.34 -9.95
CA LYS A 97 -3.38 -0.15 -9.15
C LYS A 97 -2.32 0.70 -9.85
N TYR A 98 -2.44 2.00 -9.71
CA TYR A 98 -1.55 2.94 -10.38
C TYR A 98 -0.94 3.93 -9.40
N ILE A 99 0.33 4.25 -9.63
CA ILE A 99 0.96 5.43 -9.05
C ILE A 99 1.24 6.40 -10.20
N ILE A 100 0.82 7.64 -10.04
CA ILE A 100 0.94 8.68 -11.05
C ILE A 100 1.93 9.71 -10.55
N GLU A 101 3.01 9.94 -11.28
CA GLU A 101 3.95 11.01 -10.99
C GLU A 101 3.63 12.22 -11.85
N HIS A 102 3.57 13.39 -11.23
CA HIS A 102 3.43 14.68 -11.90
C HIS A 102 4.76 15.43 -11.78
N PRO A 103 5.68 15.28 -12.77
CA PRO A 103 6.97 15.98 -12.76
C PRO A 103 6.86 17.45 -13.19
N PHE A 104 5.75 17.84 -13.82
CA PHE A 104 5.50 19.19 -14.30
C PHE A 104 4.05 19.56 -14.01
N ASP A 105 3.76 19.80 -12.74
CA ASP A 105 2.44 20.22 -12.30
C ASP A 105 2.11 21.62 -12.83
N LYS A 106 0.95 21.77 -13.47
CA LYS A 106 0.55 23.05 -14.07
C LYS A 106 0.14 24.11 -13.03
N MET A 107 -0.20 23.70 -11.81
CA MET A 107 -0.59 24.59 -10.72
C MET A 107 0.62 25.05 -9.89
N GLY A 108 1.83 24.67 -10.30
CA GLY A 108 3.07 25.12 -9.67
C GLY A 108 3.49 24.30 -8.45
N ARG A 109 2.82 23.17 -8.19
CA ARG A 109 3.26 22.22 -7.16
C ARG A 109 4.55 21.54 -7.60
N GLY A 110 5.47 21.28 -6.67
CA GLY A 110 6.66 20.49 -6.97
C GLY A 110 6.32 19.03 -7.31
N ASN A 111 7.33 18.26 -7.71
CA ASN A 111 7.14 16.87 -8.12
C ASN A 111 6.45 16.06 -7.03
N HIS A 112 5.36 15.38 -7.37
CA HIS A 112 4.58 14.61 -6.42
C HIS A 112 3.92 13.41 -7.10
N PHE A 113 3.41 12.49 -6.28
CA PHE A 113 2.63 11.36 -6.74
C PHE A 113 1.16 11.45 -6.32
N HIS A 114 0.32 10.86 -7.16
CA HIS A 114 -1.06 10.47 -6.85
C HIS A 114 -1.22 8.95 -6.99
N ILE A 115 -2.35 8.45 -6.48
CA ILE A 115 -2.77 7.06 -6.64
C ILE A 115 -3.99 7.03 -7.55
N ALA A 116 -4.13 5.99 -8.36
CA ALA A 116 -5.33 5.74 -9.13
C ALA A 116 -5.64 4.24 -9.21
N ASP A 117 -6.85 3.91 -9.64
CA ASP A 117 -7.26 2.55 -9.99
C ASP A 117 -7.87 2.50 -11.40
N ALA A 118 -8.28 1.30 -11.83
CA ALA A 118 -8.87 1.07 -13.15
C ALA A 118 -10.40 1.30 -13.21
N THR A 119 -11.03 1.85 -12.16
CA THR A 119 -12.51 1.92 -12.10
C THR A 119 -13.11 2.98 -13.01
N LYS A 120 -12.38 4.06 -13.33
CA LYS A 120 -12.79 5.07 -14.32
C LYS A 120 -11.62 5.41 -15.25
N GLY A 121 -11.58 4.73 -16.39
CA GLY A 121 -10.55 4.95 -17.41
C GLY A 121 -9.17 4.49 -16.98
N SER A 122 -8.21 4.56 -17.92
CA SER A 122 -6.82 4.22 -17.67
C SER A 122 -5.98 5.50 -17.57
N PRO A 123 -5.09 5.64 -16.57
CA PRO A 123 -4.20 6.79 -16.51
C PRO A 123 -3.21 6.88 -17.69
N PHE A 124 -3.03 5.78 -18.44
CA PHE A 124 -2.25 5.75 -19.68
C PHE A 124 -2.90 6.48 -20.85
N ASP A 125 -4.22 6.67 -20.79
CA ASP A 125 -4.98 7.35 -21.83
C ASP A 125 -5.03 8.86 -21.56
N LYS A 126 -5.33 9.64 -22.60
CA LYS A 126 -5.52 11.09 -22.47
C LYS A 126 -6.87 11.37 -21.79
N GLY A 127 -6.91 12.45 -21.02
CA GLY A 127 -8.13 12.88 -20.32
C GLY A 127 -8.19 12.43 -18.86
N ARG A 128 -9.41 12.40 -18.31
CA ARG A 128 -9.67 12.14 -16.89
C ARG A 128 -9.64 10.64 -16.58
N TYR A 129 -9.06 10.29 -15.45
CA TYR A 129 -9.07 8.94 -14.88
C TYR A 129 -9.40 9.02 -13.39
N ASN A 130 -9.58 7.86 -12.74
CA ASN A 130 -9.90 7.78 -11.32
C ASN A 130 -8.69 8.06 -10.41
N GLN A 131 -8.23 9.31 -10.39
CA GLN A 131 -7.23 9.78 -9.44
C GLN A 131 -7.86 9.94 -8.06
N PHE A 132 -7.21 9.39 -7.04
CA PHE A 132 -7.59 9.59 -5.65
C PHE A 132 -7.00 10.87 -5.09
N ASP A 133 -7.75 11.47 -4.16
CA ASP A 133 -7.29 12.61 -3.38
C ASP A 133 -6.06 12.24 -2.53
N GLY A 134 -5.19 13.23 -2.32
CA GLY A 134 -3.94 13.08 -1.57
C GLY A 134 -2.71 13.18 -2.47
N HIS A 135 -1.62 13.71 -1.92
CA HIS A 135 -0.37 13.91 -2.64
C HIS A 135 0.77 13.22 -1.90
N PHE A 136 1.77 12.72 -2.63
CA PHE A 136 2.95 12.14 -2.00
C PHE A 136 4.21 12.82 -2.56
N PRO A 137 4.90 13.65 -1.77
CA PRO A 137 4.53 14.09 -0.42
C PRO A 137 3.33 15.06 -0.44
N ASP A 138 2.68 15.22 0.71
CA ASP A 138 1.61 16.21 0.93
C ASP A 138 2.13 17.66 0.92
N ASP A 139 3.44 17.84 1.04
CA ASP A 139 4.11 19.13 0.93
C ASP A 139 4.07 19.72 -0.49
N PHE A 140 3.78 21.03 -0.59
CA PHE A 140 3.58 21.72 -1.87
C PHE A 140 4.86 21.80 -2.71
N ASP A 141 6.02 21.85 -2.06
CA ASP A 141 7.31 21.87 -2.75
C ASP A 141 7.66 20.51 -3.39
N GLY A 142 6.89 19.46 -3.10
CA GLY A 142 7.07 18.13 -3.65
C GLY A 142 8.27 17.38 -3.06
N PHE A 143 8.74 16.35 -3.76
CA PHE A 143 9.95 15.62 -3.42
C PHE A 143 11.18 16.14 -4.18
N ASN A 144 12.37 15.85 -3.63
CA ASN A 144 13.66 16.02 -4.30
C ASN A 144 14.12 14.72 -4.99
#